data_AF-X1UN99-F1
#
_entry.id   AF-X1UN99-F1
#
_cell.length_a   1.000
_cell.length_b   1.000
_cell.length_c   1.000
_cell.angle_alpha   90.00
_cell.angle_beta   90.00
_cell.angle_gamma   90.00
#
_symmetry.space_group_name_H-M   'P 1'
#
loop_
_entity.id
_entity.type
_entity.pdbx_description
1 polymer ?
#
loop_
_entity_poly.entity_id
_entity_poly.type
_entity_poly.pdbx_seq_one_letter_code
_entity_poly.pdbx_strand_id
1 'polypeptide(L)'
;MRNQRFGRIVTYGFQGADHAPGWMYRSAFSAAKVGLVSLTKTIALEEAEYGITANMVCPGNIVGEMKEATIAYARQMKDDITPIGRSGTGEDIARVVEFLCDDCSDMITGAEKFAKELLQSYEKQAIDAGVKEVVTDIEYGSPKVKISKEVAPKYEVDLIVCGATGMSAVERFFIGSVSEHITRYAKCDVLVVRTPEQTEA
;
A
#
# COMPACT_ATOMS: atom_id res chain seq x y z
N MET A 1 4.42 -13.01 -22.26
CA MET A 1 4.86 -12.11 -21.18
C MET A 1 6.38 -11.96 -21.16
N ARG A 2 7.17 -12.93 -20.65
CA ARG A 2 8.65 -12.77 -20.53
C ARG A 2 9.35 -12.31 -21.82
N ASN A 3 9.11 -12.99 -22.94
CA ASN A 3 9.69 -12.60 -24.25
C ASN A 3 9.25 -11.20 -24.74
N GLN A 4 8.08 -10.72 -24.29
CA GLN A 4 7.52 -9.43 -24.67
C GLN A 4 7.94 -8.31 -23.70
N ARG A 5 8.67 -8.65 -22.61
CA ARG A 5 9.06 -7.73 -21.53
C ARG A 5 7.89 -6.94 -20.94
N PHE A 6 6.69 -7.52 -20.99
CA PHE A 6 5.47 -6.93 -20.50
C PHE A 6 4.49 -8.01 -20.06
N GLY A 7 3.89 -7.80 -18.89
CA GLY A 7 2.79 -8.63 -18.40
C GLY A 7 2.11 -8.04 -17.17
N ARG A 8 0.82 -8.35 -17.02
CA ARG A 8 -0.03 -7.95 -15.90
C ARG A 8 -0.81 -9.17 -15.44
N ILE A 9 -0.51 -9.66 -14.25
CA ILE A 9 -1.16 -10.82 -13.66
C ILE A 9 -2.06 -10.32 -12.53
N VAL A 10 -3.37 -10.54 -12.65
CA VAL A 10 -4.33 -10.14 -11.64
C VAL A 10 -5.04 -11.37 -11.10
N THR A 11 -4.89 -11.62 -9.82
CA THR A 11 -5.57 -12.70 -9.11
C THR A 11 -6.72 -12.16 -8.26
N TYR A 12 -7.67 -13.02 -7.94
CA TYR A 12 -8.85 -12.63 -7.16
C TYR A 12 -8.86 -13.33 -5.80
N GLY A 13 -8.77 -12.53 -4.75
CA GLY A 13 -8.85 -12.95 -3.36
C GLY A 13 -10.23 -12.69 -2.75
N PHE A 14 -10.21 -12.48 -1.44
CA PHE A 14 -11.34 -12.01 -0.64
C PHE A 14 -10.78 -11.07 0.44
N GLN A 15 -11.65 -10.29 1.07
CA GLN A 15 -11.24 -9.38 2.13
C GLN A 15 -10.51 -10.11 3.28
N GLY A 16 -9.27 -9.72 3.57
CA GLY A 16 -8.44 -10.33 4.63
C GLY A 16 -7.77 -11.66 4.25
N ALA A 17 -7.63 -11.97 2.95
CA ALA A 17 -6.98 -13.21 2.50
C ALA A 17 -5.52 -13.37 2.98
N ASP A 18 -4.84 -12.27 3.26
CA ASP A 18 -3.48 -12.22 3.79
C ASP A 18 -3.33 -12.70 5.24
N HIS A 19 -4.43 -12.73 6.01
CA HIS A 19 -4.45 -13.21 7.39
C HIS A 19 -4.79 -14.70 7.53
N ALA A 20 -4.98 -15.41 6.41
CA ALA A 20 -5.35 -16.83 6.39
C ALA A 20 -6.54 -17.22 7.31
N PRO A 21 -7.68 -16.50 7.27
CA PRO A 21 -8.79 -16.79 8.18
C PRO A 21 -9.47 -18.14 7.88
N GLY A 22 -9.92 -18.81 8.95
CA GLY A 22 -10.70 -20.04 8.87
C GLY A 22 -12.19 -19.76 8.67
N TRP A 23 -12.81 -20.42 7.69
CA TRP A 23 -14.25 -20.35 7.42
C TRP A 23 -14.90 -21.73 7.55
N MET A 24 -15.86 -21.87 8.46
CA MET A 24 -16.62 -23.12 8.60
C MET A 24 -17.27 -23.50 7.27
N TYR A 25 -17.19 -24.79 6.92
CA TYR A 25 -17.70 -25.37 5.67
C TYR A 25 -17.08 -24.84 4.36
N ARG A 26 -15.93 -24.16 4.43
CA ARG A 26 -15.25 -23.57 3.25
C ARG A 26 -13.75 -23.86 3.20
N SER A 27 -13.32 -25.02 3.71
CA SER A 27 -11.89 -25.39 3.81
C SER A 27 -11.15 -25.32 2.47
N ALA A 28 -11.69 -25.94 1.41
CA ALA A 28 -11.08 -25.92 0.08
C ALA A 28 -11.01 -24.50 -0.53
N PHE A 29 -12.06 -23.70 -0.31
CA PHE A 29 -12.10 -22.31 -0.76
C PHE A 29 -11.04 -21.46 -0.05
N SER A 30 -10.96 -21.57 1.29
CA SER A 30 -9.98 -20.84 2.10
C SER A 30 -8.56 -21.25 1.71
N ALA A 31 -8.26 -22.56 1.64
CA ALA A 31 -6.95 -23.06 1.23
C ALA A 31 -6.54 -22.54 -0.17
N ALA A 32 -7.45 -22.58 -1.14
CA ALA A 32 -7.17 -22.09 -2.49
C ALA A 32 -6.93 -20.57 -2.53
N LYS A 33 -7.77 -19.77 -1.87
CA LYS A 33 -7.67 -18.30 -1.92
C LYS A 33 -6.52 -17.75 -1.11
N VAL A 34 -6.23 -18.34 0.05
CA VAL A 34 -5.06 -17.96 0.86
C VAL A 34 -3.77 -18.42 0.18
N GLY A 35 -3.74 -19.64 -0.37
CA GLY A 35 -2.59 -20.11 -1.17
C GLY A 35 -2.30 -19.22 -2.38
N LEU A 36 -3.35 -18.69 -3.02
CA LEU A 36 -3.24 -17.74 -4.13
C LEU A 36 -2.57 -16.42 -3.72
N VAL A 37 -2.68 -15.98 -2.46
CA VAL A 37 -1.96 -14.80 -1.95
C VAL A 37 -0.46 -15.05 -2.02
N SER A 38 -0.01 -16.19 -1.50
CA SER A 38 1.40 -16.58 -1.54
C SER A 38 1.90 -16.70 -2.98
N LEU A 39 1.15 -17.38 -3.85
CA LEU A 39 1.48 -17.51 -5.27
C LEU A 39 1.62 -16.14 -5.96
N THR A 40 0.68 -15.21 -5.70
CA THR A 40 0.72 -13.87 -6.31
C THR A 40 1.95 -13.10 -5.85
N LYS A 41 2.28 -13.17 -4.55
CA LYS A 41 3.48 -12.54 -3.98
C LYS A 41 4.76 -13.14 -4.57
N THR A 42 4.82 -14.46 -4.75
CA THR A 42 5.98 -15.13 -5.34
C THR A 42 6.17 -14.74 -6.81
N ILE A 43 5.12 -14.83 -7.63
CA ILE A 43 5.16 -14.44 -9.05
C ILE A 43 5.54 -12.96 -9.19
N ALA A 44 5.03 -12.07 -8.33
CA ALA A 44 5.37 -10.66 -8.35
C ALA A 44 6.89 -10.42 -8.24
N LEU A 45 7.59 -11.26 -7.49
CA LEU A 45 9.04 -11.17 -7.28
C LEU A 45 9.83 -11.83 -8.40
N GLU A 46 9.44 -13.06 -8.76
CA GLU A 46 10.13 -13.86 -9.78
C GLU A 46 10.04 -13.20 -11.17
N GLU A 47 8.96 -12.47 -11.45
CA GLU A 47 8.69 -11.93 -12.76
C GLU A 47 9.02 -10.43 -12.92
N ALA A 48 9.35 -9.74 -11.82
CA ALA A 48 9.60 -8.29 -11.81
C ALA A 48 10.72 -7.89 -12.80
N GLU A 49 11.81 -8.66 -12.87
CA GLU A 49 12.94 -8.38 -13.77
C GLU A 49 12.56 -8.43 -15.26
N TYR A 50 11.43 -9.09 -15.59
CA TYR A 50 10.89 -9.22 -16.93
C TYR A 50 9.82 -8.18 -17.26
N GLY A 51 9.60 -7.16 -16.41
CA GLY A 51 8.59 -6.13 -16.63
C GLY A 51 7.15 -6.64 -16.44
N ILE A 52 6.99 -7.69 -15.63
CA ILE A 52 5.70 -8.31 -15.35
C ILE A 52 5.31 -8.00 -13.91
N THR A 53 4.09 -7.50 -13.71
CA THR A 53 3.53 -7.26 -12.38
C THR A 53 2.54 -8.35 -12.00
N ALA A 54 2.45 -8.69 -10.72
CA ALA A 54 1.41 -9.56 -10.20
C ALA A 54 0.75 -8.96 -8.96
N ASN A 55 -0.57 -8.82 -9.01
CA ASN A 55 -1.36 -8.19 -7.96
C ASN A 55 -2.62 -9.01 -7.68
N MET A 56 -3.12 -8.91 -6.45
CA MET A 56 -4.38 -9.52 -6.05
C MET A 56 -5.42 -8.43 -5.79
N VAL A 57 -6.60 -8.58 -6.37
CA VAL A 57 -7.78 -7.79 -6.02
C VAL A 57 -8.60 -8.57 -5.02
N CYS A 58 -8.94 -7.94 -3.89
CA CYS A 58 -9.74 -8.52 -2.81
C CYS A 58 -11.04 -7.74 -2.64
N PRO A 59 -12.11 -8.10 -3.37
CA PRO A 59 -13.39 -7.42 -3.24
C PRO A 59 -14.01 -7.60 -1.86
N GLY A 60 -14.78 -6.59 -1.45
CA GLY A 60 -15.74 -6.72 -0.36
C GLY A 60 -16.96 -7.56 -0.78
N ASN A 61 -18.02 -7.50 0.02
CA ASN A 61 -19.22 -8.29 -0.24
C ASN A 61 -20.05 -7.71 -1.40
N ILE A 62 -19.86 -8.26 -2.61
CA ILE A 62 -20.64 -7.92 -3.81
C ILE A 62 -21.47 -9.15 -4.20
N VAL A 63 -22.79 -9.01 -4.15
CA VAL A 63 -23.74 -10.13 -4.24
C VAL A 63 -24.78 -9.91 -5.33
N GLY A 64 -25.33 -11.02 -5.85
CA GLY A 64 -26.40 -10.99 -6.84
C GLY A 64 -26.06 -10.17 -8.08
N GLU A 65 -27.02 -9.37 -8.53
CA GLU A 65 -26.92 -8.52 -9.73
C GLU A 65 -25.83 -7.45 -9.62
N MET A 66 -25.41 -7.07 -8.41
CA MET A 66 -24.35 -6.08 -8.20
C MET A 66 -23.00 -6.50 -8.79
N LYS A 67 -22.78 -7.82 -8.97
CA LYS A 67 -21.55 -8.36 -9.57
C LYS A 67 -21.35 -7.93 -11.02
N GLU A 68 -22.43 -7.66 -11.76
CA GLU A 68 -22.40 -7.24 -13.15
C GLU A 68 -22.96 -5.82 -13.33
N ALA A 69 -23.30 -5.14 -12.23
CA ALA A 69 -23.89 -3.82 -12.25
C ALA A 69 -22.86 -2.73 -12.57
N THR A 70 -23.37 -1.59 -13.05
CA THR A 70 -22.61 -0.36 -13.19
C THR A 70 -22.63 0.45 -11.89
N ILE A 71 -21.62 1.29 -11.69
CA ILE A 71 -21.56 2.29 -10.63
C ILE A 71 -22.76 3.25 -10.74
N ALA A 72 -23.15 3.60 -11.98
CA ALA A 72 -24.31 4.45 -12.22
C ALA A 72 -25.61 3.83 -11.69
N TYR A 73 -25.80 2.53 -11.89
CA TYR A 73 -26.92 1.78 -11.32
C TYR A 73 -26.84 1.72 -9.80
N ALA A 74 -25.67 1.37 -9.25
CA ALA A 74 -25.48 1.28 -7.80
C ALA A 74 -25.74 2.60 -7.08
N ARG A 75 -25.42 3.74 -7.70
CA ARG A 75 -25.70 5.08 -7.14
C ARG A 75 -27.21 5.39 -7.00
N GLN A 76 -28.08 4.66 -7.70
CA GLN A 76 -29.52 4.81 -7.57
C GLN A 76 -30.08 4.05 -6.37
N MET A 77 -29.30 3.13 -5.79
CA MET A 77 -29.69 2.28 -4.67
C MET A 77 -28.93 2.70 -3.42
N LYS A 78 -29.66 3.13 -2.39
CA LYS A 78 -29.06 3.46 -1.11
C LYS A 78 -28.65 2.20 -0.36
N ASP A 79 -27.42 2.16 0.12
CA ASP A 79 -26.92 1.12 1.00
C ASP A 79 -26.39 1.78 2.29
N ASP A 80 -27.10 1.57 3.38
CA ASP A 80 -26.77 2.16 4.69
C ASP A 80 -25.66 1.40 5.42
N ILE A 81 -25.24 0.23 4.92
CA ILE A 81 -24.16 -0.57 5.51
C ILE A 81 -22.79 -0.05 5.05
N THR A 82 -22.68 0.41 3.81
CA THR A 82 -21.42 0.89 3.23
C THR A 82 -21.21 2.38 3.53
N PRO A 83 -20.00 2.81 3.97
CA PRO A 83 -19.75 4.20 4.35
C PRO A 83 -20.01 5.24 3.25
N ILE A 84 -19.94 4.84 1.98
CA ILE A 84 -20.16 5.72 0.82
C ILE A 84 -21.61 5.74 0.33
N GLY A 85 -22.51 4.98 0.99
CA GLY A 85 -23.95 5.01 0.73
C GLY A 85 -24.42 4.19 -0.47
N ARG A 86 -23.58 3.32 -1.04
CA ARG A 86 -23.93 2.40 -2.13
C ARG A 86 -23.12 1.11 -2.08
N SER A 87 -23.73 0.03 -2.55
CA SER A 87 -23.03 -1.24 -2.70
C SER A 87 -21.92 -1.16 -3.76
N GLY A 88 -20.89 -1.99 -3.57
CA GLY A 88 -19.82 -2.18 -4.57
C GLY A 88 -20.35 -2.91 -5.80
N THR A 89 -19.69 -2.70 -6.93
CA THR A 89 -20.12 -3.26 -8.24
C THR A 89 -19.01 -4.02 -8.93
N GLY A 90 -19.38 -4.82 -9.93
CA GLY A 90 -18.43 -5.35 -10.92
C GLY A 90 -17.62 -4.26 -11.61
N GLU A 91 -18.26 -3.13 -11.95
CA GLU A 91 -17.57 -1.99 -12.57
C GLU A 91 -16.51 -1.38 -11.64
N ASP A 92 -16.74 -1.30 -10.32
CA ASP A 92 -15.74 -0.84 -9.36
C ASP A 92 -14.49 -1.73 -9.39
N ILE A 93 -14.68 -3.05 -9.42
CA ILE A 93 -13.58 -4.02 -9.54
C ILE A 93 -12.88 -3.86 -10.89
N ALA A 94 -13.65 -3.78 -11.98
CA ALA A 94 -13.10 -3.69 -13.34
C ALA A 94 -12.18 -2.48 -13.51
N ARG A 95 -12.54 -1.32 -12.93
CA ARG A 95 -11.70 -0.12 -12.93
C ARG A 95 -10.38 -0.30 -12.19
N VAL A 96 -10.38 -1.07 -11.08
CA VAL A 96 -9.13 -1.40 -10.38
C VAL A 96 -8.27 -2.34 -11.23
N VAL A 97 -8.88 -3.31 -11.89
CA VAL A 97 -8.18 -4.23 -12.80
C VAL A 97 -7.59 -3.46 -13.98
N GLU A 98 -8.35 -2.54 -14.57
CA GLU A 98 -7.90 -1.65 -15.65
C GLU A 98 -6.68 -0.84 -15.20
N PHE A 99 -6.76 -0.20 -14.03
CA PHE A 99 -5.63 0.52 -13.44
C PHE A 99 -4.40 -0.37 -13.25
N LEU A 100 -4.56 -1.58 -12.71
CA LEU A 100 -3.44 -2.52 -12.52
C LEU A 100 -2.87 -3.02 -13.85
N CYS A 101 -3.68 -3.06 -14.91
CA CYS A 101 -3.27 -3.47 -16.24
C CYS A 101 -2.61 -2.35 -17.06
N ASP A 102 -2.67 -1.10 -16.59
CA ASP A 102 -2.08 0.05 -17.26
C ASP A 102 -0.55 -0.11 -17.43
N ASP A 103 -0.02 0.42 -18.53
CA ASP A 103 1.40 0.39 -18.83
C ASP A 103 2.22 1.15 -17.78
N CYS A 104 1.66 2.22 -17.21
CA CYS A 104 2.27 3.06 -16.17
C CYS A 104 2.16 2.46 -14.76
N SER A 105 1.54 1.30 -14.59
CA SER A 105 1.42 0.59 -13.30
C SER A 105 2.54 -0.43 -13.06
N ASP A 106 3.68 -0.29 -13.75
CA ASP A 106 4.83 -1.20 -13.70
C ASP A 106 5.48 -1.30 -12.31
N MET A 107 5.43 -0.25 -11.51
CA MET A 107 5.91 -0.23 -10.12
C MET A 107 4.91 -0.79 -9.11
N ILE A 108 3.68 -1.05 -9.53
CA ILE A 108 2.63 -1.59 -8.65
C ILE A 108 2.74 -3.11 -8.69
N THR A 109 3.72 -3.65 -7.97
CA THR A 109 3.95 -5.09 -7.79
C THR A 109 4.64 -5.34 -6.45
N GLY A 110 4.11 -6.23 -5.61
CA GLY A 110 4.80 -6.67 -4.38
C GLY A 110 5.17 -5.59 -3.33
N ALA A 111 4.60 -4.38 -3.41
CA ALA A 111 5.02 -3.20 -2.63
C ALA A 111 5.09 -3.41 -1.10
N GLU A 112 4.25 -4.28 -0.55
CA GLU A 112 4.29 -4.62 0.88
C GLU A 112 5.58 -5.34 1.28
N LYS A 113 6.09 -6.27 0.44
CA LYS A 113 7.33 -6.99 0.74
C LYS A 113 8.53 -6.05 0.65
N PHE A 114 8.58 -5.20 -0.37
CA PHE A 114 9.62 -4.19 -0.50
C PHE A 114 9.66 -3.27 0.73
N ALA A 115 8.50 -2.79 1.19
CA ALA A 115 8.43 -1.97 2.41
C ALA A 115 8.91 -2.73 3.65
N LYS A 116 8.55 -4.02 3.80
CA LYS A 116 9.02 -4.87 4.91
C LYS A 116 10.53 -5.13 4.85
N GLU A 117 11.05 -5.50 3.70
CA GLU A 117 12.50 -5.76 3.51
C GLU A 117 13.33 -4.49 3.73
N LEU A 118 12.83 -3.34 3.25
CA LEU A 118 13.47 -2.04 3.48
C LEU A 118 13.51 -1.69 4.97
N LEU A 119 12.38 -1.81 5.68
CA LEU A 119 12.33 -1.56 7.12
C LEU A 119 13.22 -2.52 7.92
N GLN A 120 13.23 -3.81 7.57
CA GLN A 120 14.13 -4.79 8.18
C GLN A 120 15.60 -4.42 7.97
N SER A 121 15.95 -3.91 6.77
CA SER A 121 17.32 -3.46 6.50
C SER A 121 17.72 -2.25 7.34
N TYR A 122 16.78 -1.33 7.62
CA TYR A 122 17.02 -0.17 8.48
C TYR A 122 17.05 -0.54 9.97
N GLU A 123 16.18 -1.44 10.41
CA GLU A 123 16.21 -1.99 11.76
C GLU A 123 17.57 -2.60 12.07
N LYS A 124 18.08 -3.43 11.15
CA LYS A 124 19.42 -4.01 11.27
C LYS A 124 20.50 -2.93 11.36
N GLN A 125 20.48 -1.92 10.49
CA GLN A 125 21.45 -0.82 10.51
C GLN A 125 21.41 -0.04 11.83
N ALA A 126 20.22 0.21 12.38
CA ALA A 126 20.07 0.91 13.65
C ALA A 126 20.63 0.08 14.82
N ILE A 127 20.34 -1.23 14.85
CA ILE A 127 20.88 -2.15 15.87
C ILE A 127 22.41 -2.23 15.76
N ASP A 128 22.95 -2.37 14.55
CA ASP A 128 24.39 -2.41 14.29
C ASP A 128 25.08 -1.09 14.71
N ALA A 129 24.37 0.05 14.62
CA ALA A 129 24.81 1.35 15.10
C ALA A 129 24.66 1.55 16.63
N GLY A 130 24.12 0.57 17.36
CA GLY A 130 24.01 0.56 18.82
C GLY A 130 22.65 0.96 19.38
N VAL A 131 21.61 1.09 18.56
CA VAL A 131 20.24 1.32 19.02
C VAL A 131 19.71 0.01 19.64
N LYS A 132 19.35 0.05 20.93
CA LYS A 132 19.00 -1.15 21.70
C LYS A 132 17.59 -1.68 21.42
N GLU A 133 16.66 -0.78 21.15
CA GLU A 133 15.24 -1.10 20.94
C GLU A 133 14.79 -0.42 19.66
N VAL A 134 14.37 -1.23 18.68
CA VAL A 134 13.85 -0.76 17.41
C VAL A 134 12.48 -1.39 17.21
N VAL A 135 11.50 -0.54 16.88
CA VAL A 135 10.15 -0.96 16.51
C VAL A 135 9.91 -0.53 15.07
N THR A 136 9.51 -1.48 14.23
CA THR A 136 9.08 -1.21 12.86
C THR A 136 7.56 -1.26 12.80
N ASP A 137 6.94 -0.26 12.15
CA ASP A 137 5.49 -0.20 11.99
C ASP A 137 5.15 0.23 10.55
N ILE A 138 4.26 -0.54 9.90
CA ILE A 138 3.77 -0.25 8.54
C ILE A 138 2.28 0.05 8.66
N GLU A 139 1.94 1.32 8.47
CA GLU A 139 0.57 1.81 8.55
C GLU A 139 0.02 2.17 7.17
N TYR A 140 -1.26 1.85 6.94
CA TYR A 140 -1.96 2.16 5.70
C TYR A 140 -2.87 3.37 5.89
N GLY A 141 -2.88 4.29 4.93
CA GLY A 141 -3.73 5.48 4.93
C GLY A 141 -2.95 6.75 4.57
N SER A 142 -3.52 7.91 4.90
CA SER A 142 -2.86 9.21 4.67
C SER A 142 -1.70 9.40 5.66
N PRO A 143 -0.43 9.47 5.20
CA PRO A 143 0.73 9.59 6.09
C PRO A 143 0.65 10.84 6.98
N LYS A 144 0.09 11.93 6.45
CA LYS A 144 -0.13 13.21 7.16
C LYS A 144 -0.89 13.04 8.47
N VAL A 145 -1.94 12.24 8.41
CA VAL A 145 -2.85 12.00 9.54
C VAL A 145 -2.28 10.91 10.43
N LYS A 146 -1.87 9.80 9.82
CA LYS A 146 -1.39 8.61 10.54
C LYS A 146 -0.19 8.92 11.42
N ILE A 147 0.83 9.58 10.88
CA ILE A 147 2.07 9.87 11.61
C ILE A 147 1.80 10.77 12.82
N SER A 148 1.08 11.87 12.61
CA SER A 148 0.89 12.90 13.65
C SER A 148 -0.16 12.54 14.71
N LYS A 149 -1.25 11.87 14.30
CA LYS A 149 -2.42 11.63 15.18
C LYS A 149 -2.52 10.23 15.75
N GLU A 150 -1.85 9.26 15.14
CA GLU A 150 -1.99 7.85 15.53
C GLU A 150 -0.66 7.25 15.94
N VAL A 151 0.34 7.24 15.04
CA VAL A 151 1.63 6.57 15.28
C VAL A 151 2.43 7.26 16.38
N ALA A 152 2.64 8.57 16.29
CA ALA A 152 3.43 9.29 17.30
C ALA A 152 2.83 9.19 18.71
N PRO A 153 1.50 9.36 18.91
CA PRO A 153 0.88 9.09 20.22
C PRO A 153 0.93 7.62 20.66
N LYS A 154 0.76 6.66 19.74
CA LYS A 154 0.76 5.21 20.02
C LYS A 154 2.09 4.73 20.63
N TYR A 155 3.20 5.29 20.17
CA TYR A 155 4.54 4.94 20.64
C TYR A 155 5.18 6.00 21.53
N GLU A 156 4.41 7.00 21.98
CA GLU A 156 4.90 8.09 22.83
C GLU A 156 6.17 8.76 22.27
N VAL A 157 6.17 9.06 20.96
CA VAL A 157 7.34 9.56 20.23
C VAL A 157 7.67 11.00 20.63
N ASP A 158 8.91 11.24 21.08
CA ASP A 158 9.42 12.56 21.44
C ASP A 158 9.99 13.36 20.24
N LEU A 159 10.42 12.67 19.18
CA LEU A 159 11.00 13.28 17.98
C LEU A 159 10.58 12.53 16.70
N ILE A 160 10.00 13.26 15.75
CA ILE A 160 9.75 12.77 14.39
C ILE A 160 10.84 13.28 13.45
N VAL A 161 11.56 12.37 12.81
CA VAL A 161 12.51 12.70 11.75
C VAL A 161 11.87 12.39 10.40
N CYS A 162 11.80 13.38 9.51
CA CYS A 162 11.24 13.20 8.16
C CYS A 162 12.04 13.97 7.12
N GLY A 163 12.00 13.53 5.86
CA GLY A 163 12.67 14.22 4.76
C GLY A 163 11.84 15.38 4.20
N ALA A 164 12.50 16.40 3.65
CA ALA A 164 11.86 17.32 2.72
C ALA A 164 11.77 16.69 1.32
N THR A 165 10.64 16.83 0.63
CA THR A 165 10.49 16.32 -0.75
C THR A 165 11.01 17.34 -1.76
N GLY A 166 11.79 16.90 -2.76
CA GLY A 166 12.14 17.72 -3.93
C GLY A 166 13.26 17.08 -4.73
N MET A 167 12.94 16.53 -5.91
CA MET A 167 13.95 15.92 -6.80
C MET A 167 14.61 16.97 -7.71
N SER A 168 14.00 18.15 -7.87
CA SER A 168 14.47 19.24 -8.73
C SER A 168 15.05 20.43 -7.94
N ALA A 169 15.93 21.23 -8.58
CA ALA A 169 16.63 22.36 -7.95
C ALA A 169 15.70 23.44 -7.35
N VAL A 170 14.48 23.58 -7.86
CA VAL A 170 13.48 24.55 -7.39
C VAL A 170 12.59 23.95 -6.30
N GLU A 171 12.28 22.64 -6.35
CA GLU A 171 11.47 21.96 -5.34
C GLU A 171 12.20 21.73 -4.01
N ARG A 172 13.53 21.77 -4.00
CA ARG A 172 14.37 21.65 -2.79
C ARG A 172 14.13 22.75 -1.74
N PHE A 173 13.46 23.84 -2.13
CA PHE A 173 13.03 24.89 -1.19
C PHE A 173 11.69 24.58 -0.50
N PHE A 174 10.95 23.57 -0.95
CA PHE A 174 9.66 23.19 -0.38
C PHE A 174 9.80 22.03 0.60
N ILE A 175 9.10 22.13 1.73
CA ILE A 175 9.19 21.15 2.83
C ILE A 175 8.42 19.85 2.52
N GLY A 176 7.64 19.82 1.44
CA GLY A 176 6.79 18.70 1.08
C GLY A 176 5.48 18.68 1.86
N SER A 177 4.39 18.30 1.20
CA SER A 177 3.05 18.45 1.79
C SER A 177 2.79 17.51 2.99
N VAL A 178 3.59 16.44 3.13
CA VAL A 178 3.52 15.52 4.27
C VAL A 178 4.27 16.08 5.47
N SER A 179 5.54 16.43 5.28
CA SER A 179 6.40 16.98 6.33
C SER A 179 5.86 18.32 6.81
N GLU A 180 5.29 19.16 5.94
CA GLU A 180 4.59 20.40 6.33
C GLU A 180 3.46 20.11 7.33
N HIS A 181 2.63 19.13 7.02
CA HIS A 181 1.52 18.74 7.88
C HIS A 181 2.02 18.15 9.21
N ILE A 182 3.06 17.31 9.19
CA ILE A 182 3.65 16.75 10.41
C ILE A 182 4.21 17.87 11.28
N THR A 183 5.05 18.76 10.73
CA THR A 183 5.62 19.91 11.45
C THR A 183 4.54 20.79 12.08
N ARG A 184 3.38 20.91 11.42
CA ARG A 184 2.30 21.78 11.90
C ARG A 184 1.40 21.15 12.97
N TYR A 185 1.27 19.83 12.98
CA TYR A 185 0.25 19.13 13.80
C TYR A 185 0.81 18.06 14.74
N ALA A 186 2.07 17.67 14.62
CA ALA A 186 2.70 16.79 15.60
C ALA A 186 2.74 17.47 16.97
N LYS A 187 2.55 16.68 18.02
CA LYS A 187 2.62 17.15 19.41
C LYS A 187 4.04 17.12 19.99
N CYS A 188 4.99 16.57 19.24
CA CYS A 188 6.38 16.37 19.61
C CYS A 188 7.30 17.10 18.63
N ASP A 189 8.60 17.08 18.91
CA ASP A 189 9.59 17.77 18.08
C ASP A 189 9.64 17.14 16.69
N VAL A 190 9.86 17.97 15.66
CA VAL A 190 9.93 17.53 14.27
C VAL A 190 11.23 18.03 13.64
N LEU A 191 12.11 17.10 13.29
CA LEU A 191 13.31 17.38 12.52
C LEU A 191 13.08 17.07 11.04
N VAL A 192 13.07 18.12 10.22
CA VAL A 192 13.01 17.96 8.77
C VAL A 192 14.41 17.94 8.20
N VAL A 193 14.85 16.77 7.75
CA VAL A 193 16.16 16.56 7.14
C VAL A 193 16.11 17.00 5.68
N ARG A 194 17.03 17.89 5.31
CA ARG A 194 17.25 18.33 3.94
C ARG A 194 18.60 17.80 3.47
N THR A 195 18.62 17.19 2.29
CA THR A 195 19.88 16.78 1.66
C THR A 195 20.62 18.03 1.18
N PRO A 196 21.86 18.30 1.62
CA PRO A 196 22.67 19.41 1.11
C PRO A 196 23.05 19.18 -0.37
N GLU A 197 23.48 20.24 -1.04
CA GLU A 197 24.02 20.16 -2.41
C GLU A 197 25.09 19.05 -2.50
N GLN A 198 24.91 18.09 -3.40
CA GLN A 198 26.06 17.38 -3.95
C GLN A 198 26.79 18.42 -4.80
N THR A 199 27.79 19.07 -4.23
CA THR A 199 28.79 19.78 -5.02
C THR A 199 29.43 18.74 -5.92
N GLU A 200 29.18 18.83 -7.23
CA GLU A 200 29.95 18.06 -8.21
C GLU A 200 31.42 18.39 -8.00
N ALA A 201 32.18 17.41 -7.51
CA ALA A 201 33.63 17.42 -7.41
C ALA A 201 34.15 16.06 -7.84
#